data_AF-A0A239RN54-F1
#
_entry.id   AF-A0A239RN54-F1
#
_cell.length_a   1.000
_cell.length_b   1.000
_cell.length_c   1.000
_cell.angle_alpha   90.00
_cell.angle_beta   90.00
_cell.angle_gamma   90.00
#
_symmetry.space_group_name_H-M   'P 1'
#
loop_
_entity.id
_entity.type
_entity.pdbx_description
1 polymer ?
#
loop_
_entity_poly.entity_id
_entity_poly.type
_entity_poly.pdbx_seq_one_letter_code
_entity_poly.pdbx_strand_id
1 'polypeptide(L)'
;MTESFDDIRPYNDSELPAALQRIVESDAFPLLASWIFPDRSLEEVRQMMLSFRTVRDFQHVVMIAVNRQVIERSISTLTYSGFGQLQPGVQYLFVSNHRDIMLDASLLQYLLVKHGRETSEITFGANLMSPGLVTDIGKANKMFRVERGGRMRDFYMSSRHLSDYIRSTLTEKQESVWIAQRNGRTKDGNDRTDQGIIKMFCMSKPEDKIEALAELHIVPVSISYERESCDILKAIELYESRYQKYIKKPGEDLNSILTGVVQQKGRVNITLCPEITEAELRRYNDCTNNEYHKKVAELIDRRIIADYVLYPNNYIAHDLRYGQRTYRKHYTDEQLRLFLHYMERLNDYDITEPDVLKDIFLAIYANPVNTKLLLGKS
;
A
#
# COMPACT_ATOMS: atom_id res chain seq x y z
N MET A 1 10.37 -24.63 -15.77
CA MET A 1 8.90 -24.48 -15.72
C MET A 1 8.55 -22.99 -15.55
N THR A 2 9.04 -22.13 -16.44
CA THR A 2 8.92 -20.66 -16.33
C THR A 2 7.87 -20.04 -17.26
N GLU A 3 7.31 -20.79 -18.21
CA GLU A 3 6.33 -20.29 -19.19
C GLU A 3 4.94 -19.97 -18.59
N SER A 4 4.69 -20.30 -17.32
CA SER A 4 3.34 -20.19 -16.73
C SER A 4 2.98 -18.81 -16.18
N PHE A 5 3.93 -17.88 -15.97
CA PHE A 5 3.67 -16.63 -15.24
C PHE A 5 4.15 -15.35 -15.95
N ASP A 6 4.51 -15.42 -17.24
CA ASP A 6 5.04 -14.27 -17.98
C ASP A 6 4.07 -13.07 -18.06
N ASP A 7 2.76 -13.33 -17.99
CA ASP A 7 1.69 -12.34 -18.01
C ASP A 7 1.58 -11.54 -16.70
N ILE A 8 2.02 -12.13 -15.58
CA ILE A 8 1.85 -11.56 -14.23
C ILE A 8 3.15 -11.03 -13.64
N ARG A 9 4.28 -11.73 -13.85
CA ARG A 9 5.55 -11.52 -13.12
C ARG A 9 6.24 -10.17 -13.42
N PRO A 10 7.14 -9.70 -12.52
CA PRO A 10 8.01 -8.55 -12.82
C PRO A 10 9.11 -8.92 -13.83
N TYR A 11 9.95 -7.94 -14.17
CA TYR A 11 11.13 -8.22 -14.97
C TYR A 11 12.13 -9.10 -14.20
N ASN A 12 12.81 -9.97 -14.94
CA ASN A 12 14.00 -10.66 -14.48
C ASN A 12 15.28 -9.91 -14.92
N ASP A 13 16.44 -10.36 -14.44
CA ASP A 13 17.73 -9.71 -14.70
C ASP A 13 18.09 -9.62 -16.20
N SER A 14 17.61 -10.56 -17.02
CA SER A 14 17.86 -10.54 -18.48
C SER A 14 17.00 -9.50 -19.23
N GLU A 15 15.85 -9.14 -18.68
CA GLU A 15 14.93 -8.15 -19.27
C GLU A 15 15.24 -6.73 -18.79
N LEU A 16 15.91 -6.59 -17.64
CA LEU A 16 16.17 -5.31 -16.99
C LEU A 16 16.96 -4.32 -17.88
N PRO A 17 18.08 -4.68 -18.54
CA PRO A 17 18.86 -3.71 -19.32
C PRO A 17 18.03 -3.01 -20.40
N ALA A 18 17.15 -3.74 -21.08
CA ALA A 18 16.27 -3.16 -22.10
C ALA A 18 15.22 -2.22 -21.49
N ALA A 19 14.71 -2.53 -20.29
CA ALA A 19 13.81 -1.63 -19.56
C ALA A 19 14.52 -0.34 -19.12
N LEU A 20 15.75 -0.46 -18.61
CA LEU A 20 16.52 0.72 -18.19
C LEU A 20 16.84 1.64 -19.37
N GLN A 21 17.12 1.09 -20.56
CA GLN A 21 17.27 1.88 -21.79
C GLN A 21 16.02 2.73 -22.06
N ARG A 22 14.83 2.12 -22.04
CA ARG A 22 13.57 2.84 -22.25
C ARG A 22 13.31 3.90 -21.18
N ILE A 23 13.66 3.60 -19.92
CA ILE A 23 13.51 4.55 -18.81
C ILE A 23 14.39 5.79 -19.02
N VAL A 24 15.67 5.62 -19.37
CA VAL A 24 16.58 6.76 -19.54
C VAL A 24 16.30 7.58 -20.79
N GLU A 25 15.67 6.99 -21.81
CA GLU A 25 15.24 7.66 -23.03
C GLU A 25 13.91 8.42 -22.89
N SER A 26 13.19 8.21 -21.78
CA SER A 26 11.89 8.87 -21.57
C SER A 26 12.02 10.38 -21.32
N ASP A 27 11.03 11.14 -21.77
CA ASP A 27 10.96 12.60 -21.57
C ASP A 27 10.95 13.01 -20.09
N ALA A 28 10.48 12.13 -19.20
CA ALA A 28 10.44 12.38 -17.76
C ALA A 28 11.78 12.10 -17.07
N PHE A 29 12.73 11.42 -17.72
CA PHE A 29 13.99 11.02 -17.09
C PHE A 29 14.79 12.19 -16.51
N PRO A 30 14.94 13.37 -17.17
CA PRO A 30 15.66 14.50 -16.59
C PRO A 30 15.06 14.99 -15.27
N LEU A 31 13.73 15.05 -15.18
CA LEU A 31 13.04 15.44 -13.96
C LEU A 31 13.19 14.40 -12.85
N LEU A 32 13.05 13.11 -13.19
CA LEU A 32 13.22 12.02 -12.24
C LEU A 32 14.67 11.96 -11.73
N ALA A 33 15.65 12.03 -12.62
CA ALA A 33 17.06 11.98 -12.28
C ALA A 33 17.47 13.12 -11.33
N SER A 34 17.09 14.36 -11.65
CA SER A 34 17.38 15.53 -10.80
C SER A 34 16.66 15.50 -9.46
N TRP A 35 15.46 14.92 -9.40
CA TRP A 35 14.74 14.77 -8.13
C TRP A 35 15.35 13.68 -7.24
N ILE A 36 15.72 12.53 -7.81
CA ILE A 36 16.26 11.37 -7.08
C ILE A 36 17.72 11.61 -6.65
N PHE A 37 18.54 12.12 -7.57
CA PHE A 37 19.98 12.35 -7.41
C PHE A 37 20.34 13.82 -7.68
N PRO A 38 19.93 14.76 -6.82
CA PRO A 38 20.12 16.20 -7.04
C PRO A 38 21.59 16.62 -7.15
N ASP A 39 22.50 15.83 -6.56
CA ASP A 39 23.94 16.11 -6.53
C ASP A 39 24.71 15.46 -7.70
N ARG A 40 24.01 14.87 -8.68
CA ARG A 40 24.63 14.21 -9.85
C ARG A 40 24.15 14.86 -11.14
N SER A 41 25.03 14.92 -12.13
CA SER A 41 24.65 15.33 -13.47
C SER A 41 23.73 14.29 -14.12
N LEU A 42 22.90 14.74 -15.07
CA LEU A 42 21.98 13.87 -15.80
C LEU A 42 22.71 12.70 -16.48
N GLU A 43 23.90 12.94 -17.03
CA GLU A 43 24.69 11.93 -17.72
C GLU A 43 25.27 10.89 -16.75
N GLU A 44 25.74 11.31 -15.57
CA GLU A 44 26.19 10.37 -14.54
C GLU A 44 25.05 9.45 -14.08
N VAL A 45 23.83 9.99 -13.91
CA VAL A 45 22.66 9.18 -13.56
C VAL A 45 22.29 8.23 -14.70
N ARG A 46 22.37 8.69 -15.96
CA ARG A 46 22.12 7.86 -17.15
C ARG A 46 23.09 6.68 -17.20
N GLN A 47 24.39 6.93 -17.08
CA GLN A 47 25.41 5.88 -17.11
C GLN A 47 25.27 4.91 -15.94
N MET A 48 24.97 5.41 -14.74
CA MET A 48 24.68 4.57 -13.57
C MET A 48 23.50 3.63 -13.84
N MET A 49 22.38 4.16 -14.35
CA MET A 49 21.20 3.35 -14.69
C MET A 49 21.54 2.27 -15.72
N LEU A 50 22.23 2.62 -16.80
CA LEU A 50 22.61 1.66 -17.86
C LEU A 50 23.65 0.61 -17.42
N SER A 51 24.35 0.88 -16.32
CA SER A 51 25.34 -0.06 -15.75
C SER A 51 24.71 -1.22 -14.97
N PHE A 52 23.47 -1.06 -14.49
CA PHE A 52 22.81 -2.11 -13.71
C PHE A 52 22.58 -3.37 -14.52
N ARG A 53 22.75 -4.52 -13.86
CA ARG A 53 22.58 -5.85 -14.45
C ARG A 53 21.54 -6.69 -13.72
N THR A 54 21.26 -6.36 -12.47
CA THR A 54 20.27 -7.09 -11.67
C THR A 54 19.15 -6.18 -11.19
N VAL A 55 17.95 -6.76 -11.03
CA VAL A 55 16.78 -6.06 -10.46
C VAL A 55 17.11 -5.54 -9.06
N ARG A 56 17.92 -6.29 -8.32
CA ARG A 56 18.45 -5.90 -7.01
C ARG A 56 19.19 -4.57 -7.07
N ASP A 57 20.09 -4.37 -8.05
CA ASP A 57 20.87 -3.13 -8.17
C ASP A 57 19.94 -1.92 -8.32
N PHE A 58 18.94 -2.03 -9.20
CA PHE A 58 17.94 -0.98 -9.40
C PHE A 58 17.20 -0.67 -8.10
N GLN A 59 16.72 -1.69 -7.37
CA GLN A 59 16.01 -1.50 -6.11
C GLN A 59 16.90 -0.88 -5.02
N HIS A 60 18.12 -1.41 -4.84
CA HIS A 60 19.02 -1.00 -3.76
C HIS A 60 19.66 0.37 -3.99
N VAL A 61 19.82 0.80 -5.24
CA VAL A 61 20.40 2.10 -5.57
C VAL A 61 19.31 3.13 -5.83
N VAL A 62 18.43 2.88 -6.80
CA VAL A 62 17.44 3.87 -7.26
C VAL A 62 16.28 3.96 -6.28
N MET A 63 15.65 2.83 -5.94
CA MET A 63 14.44 2.88 -5.10
C MET A 63 14.75 3.26 -3.66
N ILE A 64 15.92 2.91 -3.13
CA ILE A 64 16.39 3.45 -1.84
C ILE A 64 16.60 4.96 -1.92
N ALA A 65 17.20 5.48 -3.00
CA ALA A 65 17.34 6.92 -3.18
C ALA A 65 15.98 7.63 -3.29
N VAL A 66 15.01 7.06 -4.02
CA VAL A 66 13.63 7.56 -4.09
C VAL A 66 13.02 7.67 -2.69
N ASN A 67 13.07 6.61 -1.89
CA ASN A 67 12.51 6.62 -0.55
C ASN A 67 13.22 7.62 0.36
N ARG A 68 14.54 7.78 0.25
CA ARG A 68 15.27 8.81 0.98
C ARG A 68 14.76 10.21 0.65
N GLN A 69 14.57 10.53 -0.63
CA GLN A 69 14.03 11.83 -1.04
C GLN A 69 12.60 12.05 -0.52
N VAL A 70 11.73 11.02 -0.55
CA VAL A 70 10.38 11.11 0.03
C VAL A 70 10.46 11.41 1.53
N ILE A 71 11.29 10.67 2.26
CA ILE A 71 11.45 10.82 3.70
C ILE A 71 11.95 12.22 4.02
N GLU A 72 13.07 12.64 3.41
CA GLU A 72 13.73 13.92 3.67
C GLU A 72 12.83 15.12 3.33
N ARG A 73 11.99 15.02 2.29
CA ARG A 73 11.18 16.16 1.79
C ARG A 73 9.76 16.22 2.36
N SER A 74 9.19 15.11 2.81
CA SER A 74 7.74 15.02 3.08
C SER A 74 7.33 14.31 4.36
N ILE A 75 8.26 13.66 5.08
CA ILE A 75 7.99 12.93 6.32
C ILE A 75 8.79 13.58 7.45
N SER A 76 8.10 14.10 8.46
CA SER A 76 8.78 14.71 9.62
C SER A 76 9.41 13.67 10.55
N THR A 77 8.81 12.49 10.65
CA THR A 77 9.37 11.36 11.40
C THR A 77 8.85 10.05 10.82
N LEU A 78 9.75 9.13 10.52
CA LEU A 78 9.43 7.76 10.16
C LEU A 78 9.74 6.84 11.35
N THR A 79 8.71 6.24 11.93
CA THR A 79 8.84 5.23 12.98
C THR A 79 8.49 3.85 12.46
N TYR A 80 9.06 2.82 13.08
CA TYR A 80 8.81 1.45 12.68
C TYR A 80 8.99 0.46 13.84
N SER A 81 8.31 -0.67 13.77
CA SER A 81 8.39 -1.73 14.78
C SER A 81 8.10 -3.12 14.18
N GLY A 82 8.47 -4.17 14.91
CA GLY A 82 8.15 -5.56 14.56
C GLY A 82 9.13 -6.25 13.59
N PHE A 83 10.15 -5.57 13.06
CA PHE A 83 11.13 -6.15 12.13
C PHE A 83 12.00 -7.27 12.73
N GLY A 84 12.18 -7.27 14.06
CA GLY A 84 12.94 -8.30 14.77
C GLY A 84 12.32 -9.70 14.75
N GLN A 85 11.03 -9.82 14.39
CA GLN A 85 10.36 -11.13 14.31
C GLN A 85 10.74 -11.93 13.05
N LEU A 86 11.19 -11.23 12.00
CA LEU A 86 11.51 -11.85 10.72
C LEU A 86 12.72 -12.77 10.86
N GLN A 87 12.63 -13.98 10.32
CA GLN A 87 13.68 -14.99 10.40
C GLN A 87 14.51 -15.00 9.11
N PRO A 88 15.86 -15.17 9.19
CA PRO A 88 16.68 -15.41 8.00
C PRO A 88 16.22 -16.63 7.21
N GLY A 89 16.18 -16.51 5.88
CA GLY A 89 15.80 -17.60 4.98
C GLY A 89 14.30 -17.90 4.92
N VAL A 90 13.45 -17.15 5.62
CA VAL A 90 11.99 -17.27 5.53
C VAL A 90 11.42 -16.15 4.69
N GLN A 91 10.50 -16.49 3.79
CA GLN A 91 9.75 -15.57 2.95
C GLN A 91 8.38 -15.32 3.56
N TYR A 92 7.93 -14.07 3.48
CA TYR A 92 6.72 -13.62 4.14
C TYR A 92 5.74 -13.04 3.13
N LEU A 93 4.45 -13.29 3.37
CA LEU A 93 3.37 -12.56 2.73
C LEU A 93 2.97 -11.37 3.61
N PHE A 94 3.46 -10.19 3.26
CA PHE A 94 3.11 -8.94 3.93
C PHE A 94 1.74 -8.45 3.46
N VAL A 95 0.75 -8.45 4.35
CA VAL A 95 -0.63 -7.99 4.06
C VAL A 95 -0.89 -6.68 4.78
N SER A 96 -1.03 -5.58 4.04
CA SER A 96 -1.10 -4.24 4.64
C SER A 96 -2.45 -3.55 4.45
N ASN A 97 -2.80 -2.65 5.38
CA ASN A 97 -3.71 -1.57 5.01
C ASN A 97 -3.07 -0.70 3.93
N HIS A 98 -3.89 -0.13 3.06
CA HIS A 98 -3.41 0.56 1.88
C HIS A 98 -3.97 1.97 1.85
N ARG A 99 -3.13 2.96 2.12
CA ARG A 99 -3.42 4.39 2.29
C ARG A 99 -2.84 5.20 1.14
N ASP A 100 -1.68 4.85 0.61
CA ASP A 100 -1.01 5.48 -0.52
C ASP A 100 -0.80 4.50 -1.68
N ILE A 101 -0.97 4.93 -2.94
CA ILE A 101 -0.84 4.04 -4.11
C ILE A 101 0.54 3.39 -4.21
N MET A 102 1.60 4.13 -3.88
CA MET A 102 2.99 3.70 -4.06
C MET A 102 3.73 3.56 -2.73
N LEU A 103 3.53 4.52 -1.82
CA LEU A 103 4.42 4.71 -0.68
C LEU A 103 4.28 3.64 0.40
N ASP A 104 3.11 3.02 0.51
CA ASP A 104 2.89 1.93 1.47
C ASP A 104 3.87 0.78 1.25
N ALA A 105 3.92 0.26 0.02
CA ALA A 105 4.85 -0.80 -0.36
C ALA A 105 6.29 -0.27 -0.38
N SER A 106 6.51 0.92 -0.94
CA SER A 106 7.84 1.49 -1.16
C SER A 106 8.60 1.74 0.16
N LEU A 107 7.93 2.33 1.16
CA LEU A 107 8.53 2.58 2.47
C LEU A 107 8.79 1.27 3.22
N LEU A 108 7.92 0.26 3.07
CA LEU A 108 8.19 -1.08 3.61
C LEU A 108 9.46 -1.68 2.98
N GLN A 109 9.64 -1.60 1.66
CA GLN A 109 10.85 -2.08 0.99
C GLN A 109 12.11 -1.39 1.51
N TYR A 110 12.04 -0.06 1.69
CA TYR A 110 13.14 0.71 2.26
C TYR A 110 13.50 0.21 3.66
N LEU A 111 12.51 -0.04 4.52
CA LEU A 111 12.73 -0.54 5.87
C LEU A 111 13.26 -1.97 5.88
N LEU A 112 12.80 -2.85 4.99
CA LEU A 112 13.35 -4.20 4.83
C LEU A 112 14.86 -4.14 4.53
N VAL A 113 15.26 -3.36 3.53
CA VAL A 113 16.67 -3.19 3.17
C VAL A 113 17.49 -2.60 4.31
N LYS A 114 16.93 -1.62 5.05
CA LYS A 114 17.60 -1.04 6.23
C LYS A 114 17.81 -2.03 7.37
N HIS A 115 17.01 -3.09 7.45
CA HIS A 115 17.16 -4.18 8.41
C HIS A 115 17.92 -5.38 7.84
N GLY A 116 18.65 -5.20 6.74
CA GLY A 116 19.45 -6.27 6.12
C GLY A 116 18.60 -7.38 5.49
N ARG A 117 17.36 -7.08 5.11
CA ARG A 117 16.45 -8.00 4.42
C ARG A 117 16.36 -7.66 2.93
N GLU A 118 15.96 -8.66 2.16
CA GLU A 118 15.62 -8.50 0.76
C GLU A 118 14.28 -7.76 0.58
N THR A 119 14.13 -7.12 -0.57
CA THR A 119 12.85 -6.59 -1.02
C THR A 119 11.89 -7.72 -1.41
N SER A 120 10.59 -7.43 -1.32
CA SER A 120 9.52 -8.30 -1.78
C SER A 120 9.11 -7.97 -3.22
N GLU A 121 8.42 -8.91 -3.86
CA GLU A 121 7.55 -8.56 -4.98
C GLU A 121 6.33 -7.77 -4.50
N ILE A 122 5.81 -6.89 -5.34
CA ILE A 122 4.80 -5.89 -4.94
C ILE A 122 3.60 -5.99 -5.89
N THR A 123 2.39 -6.18 -5.35
CA THR A 123 1.19 -6.14 -6.19
C THR A 123 0.99 -4.78 -6.84
N PHE A 124 0.65 -4.77 -8.13
CA PHE A 124 0.41 -3.57 -8.91
C PHE A 124 -0.81 -3.74 -9.81
N GLY A 125 -1.74 -2.80 -9.72
CA GLY A 125 -3.03 -2.90 -10.41
C GLY A 125 -2.88 -2.86 -11.93
N ALA A 126 -3.57 -3.76 -12.65
CA ALA A 126 -3.52 -3.83 -14.11
C ALA A 126 -3.89 -2.50 -14.80
N ASN A 127 -4.72 -1.67 -14.18
CA ASN A 127 -5.08 -0.33 -14.68
C ASN A 127 -3.87 0.63 -14.77
N LEU A 128 -2.81 0.39 -14.01
CA LEU A 128 -1.57 1.18 -14.03
C LEU A 128 -0.52 0.59 -14.97
N MET A 129 -0.72 -0.64 -15.44
CA MET A 129 0.24 -1.37 -16.29
C MET A 129 -0.07 -1.19 -17.77
N SER A 130 -0.06 0.07 -18.22
CA SER A 130 -0.11 0.40 -19.65
C SER A 130 1.33 0.49 -20.21
N PRO A 131 1.58 0.14 -21.49
CA PRO A 131 2.91 0.24 -22.07
C PRO A 131 3.54 1.62 -21.86
N GLY A 132 4.79 1.65 -21.41
CA GLY A 132 5.55 2.88 -21.18
C GLY A 132 6.21 2.95 -19.79
N LEU A 133 6.67 4.15 -19.45
CA LEU A 133 7.58 4.43 -18.33
C LEU A 133 7.11 3.86 -16.98
N VAL A 134 5.83 4.01 -16.64
CA VAL A 134 5.30 3.55 -15.34
C VAL A 134 5.38 2.02 -15.23
N THR A 135 5.08 1.30 -16.31
CA THR A 135 5.21 -0.17 -16.34
C THR A 135 6.67 -0.58 -16.29
N ASP A 136 7.56 0.11 -17.00
CA ASP A 136 8.98 -0.22 -16.98
C ASP A 136 9.59 -0.04 -15.58
N ILE A 137 9.31 1.09 -14.92
CA ILE A 137 9.74 1.33 -13.53
C ILE A 137 9.13 0.31 -12.58
N GLY A 138 7.83 0.04 -12.71
CA GLY A 138 7.12 -0.90 -11.84
C GLY A 138 7.72 -2.30 -11.95
N LYS A 139 7.81 -2.86 -13.16
CA LYS A 139 8.35 -4.21 -13.39
C LYS A 139 9.84 -4.30 -13.04
N ALA A 140 10.62 -3.24 -13.25
CA ALA A 140 12.01 -3.15 -12.76
C ALA A 140 12.11 -3.08 -11.23
N ASN A 141 11.04 -2.68 -10.54
CA ASN A 141 10.92 -2.64 -9.09
C ASN A 141 10.13 -3.83 -8.51
N LYS A 142 10.24 -5.01 -9.13
CA LYS A 142 9.54 -6.24 -8.70
C LYS A 142 8.01 -6.10 -8.59
N MET A 143 7.38 -5.18 -9.32
CA MET A 143 5.93 -5.07 -9.33
C MET A 143 5.30 -6.09 -10.30
N PHE A 144 4.31 -6.83 -9.81
CA PHE A 144 3.58 -7.83 -10.57
C PHE A 144 2.09 -7.50 -10.68
N ARG A 145 1.47 -7.97 -11.76
CA ARG A 145 0.14 -7.55 -12.18
C ARG A 145 -0.97 -8.15 -11.31
N VAL A 146 -1.96 -7.34 -10.96
CA VAL A 146 -3.20 -7.79 -10.32
C VAL A 146 -4.42 -7.29 -11.07
N GLU A 147 -5.28 -8.22 -11.49
CA GLU A 147 -6.54 -7.91 -12.17
C GLU A 147 -7.59 -7.36 -11.19
N ARG A 148 -8.35 -6.35 -11.63
CA ARG A 148 -9.25 -5.56 -10.76
C ARG A 148 -10.74 -5.81 -10.97
N GLY A 149 -11.11 -6.96 -11.51
CA GLY A 149 -12.50 -7.35 -11.75
C GLY A 149 -12.66 -8.00 -13.12
N GLY A 150 -13.86 -7.94 -13.67
CA GLY A 150 -14.20 -8.56 -14.95
C GLY A 150 -15.46 -9.43 -14.83
N ARG A 151 -15.76 -10.21 -15.87
CA ARG A 151 -16.81 -11.22 -15.78
C ARG A 151 -16.43 -12.22 -14.68
N MET A 152 -17.41 -12.73 -13.94
CA MET A 152 -17.17 -13.58 -12.76
C MET A 152 -16.21 -14.74 -13.03
N ARG A 153 -16.35 -15.40 -14.18
CA ARG A 153 -15.46 -16.49 -14.61
C ARG A 153 -14.03 -16.01 -14.82
N ASP A 154 -13.84 -14.92 -15.55
CA ASP A 154 -12.52 -14.36 -15.87
C ASP A 154 -11.84 -13.93 -14.57
N PHE A 155 -12.55 -13.24 -13.68
CA PHE A 155 -12.04 -12.83 -12.38
C PHE A 155 -11.66 -14.01 -11.47
N TYR A 156 -12.44 -15.10 -11.49
CA TYR A 156 -12.09 -16.33 -10.76
C TYR A 156 -10.79 -16.95 -11.28
N MET A 157 -10.64 -17.05 -12.60
CA MET A 157 -9.40 -17.58 -13.21
C MET A 157 -8.19 -16.70 -12.88
N SER A 158 -8.32 -15.37 -12.98
CA SER A 158 -7.27 -14.44 -12.59
C SER A 158 -6.94 -14.53 -11.09
N SER A 159 -7.93 -14.73 -10.22
CA SER A 159 -7.71 -14.93 -8.78
C SER A 159 -6.95 -16.23 -8.50
N ARG A 160 -7.30 -17.31 -9.21
CA ARG A 160 -6.58 -18.59 -9.10
C ARG A 160 -5.13 -18.44 -9.55
N HIS A 161 -4.91 -17.83 -10.71
CA HIS A 161 -3.58 -17.55 -11.26
C HIS A 161 -2.72 -16.75 -10.29
N LEU A 162 -3.29 -15.68 -9.71
CA LEU A 162 -2.64 -14.87 -8.68
C LEU A 162 -2.28 -15.69 -7.44
N SER A 163 -3.17 -16.58 -6.99
CA SER A 163 -2.90 -17.43 -5.83
C SER A 163 -1.77 -18.43 -6.08
N ASP A 164 -1.73 -19.03 -7.27
CA ASP A 164 -0.68 -19.97 -7.67
C ASP A 164 0.66 -19.23 -7.81
N TYR A 165 0.64 -18.02 -8.39
CA TYR A 165 1.82 -17.14 -8.50
C TYR A 165 2.39 -16.76 -7.13
N ILE A 166 1.55 -16.24 -6.21
CA ILE A 166 2.01 -15.83 -4.87
C ILE A 166 2.65 -17.00 -4.13
N ARG A 167 2.05 -18.20 -4.20
CA ARG A 167 2.62 -19.39 -3.57
C ARG A 167 3.96 -19.76 -4.20
N SER A 168 4.05 -19.86 -5.53
CA SER A 168 5.32 -20.16 -6.22
C SER A 168 6.40 -19.11 -5.91
N THR A 169 6.07 -17.82 -5.83
CA THR A 169 7.01 -16.77 -5.43
C THR A 169 7.58 -17.01 -4.03
N LEU A 170 6.72 -17.37 -3.06
CA LEU A 170 7.14 -17.62 -1.68
C LEU A 170 7.92 -18.94 -1.54
N THR A 171 7.41 -20.03 -2.08
CA THR A 171 7.92 -21.39 -1.81
C THR A 171 8.99 -21.85 -2.78
N GLU A 172 8.93 -21.44 -4.05
CA GLU A 172 9.85 -21.90 -5.10
C GLU A 172 10.88 -20.83 -5.44
N LYS A 173 10.44 -19.59 -5.72
CA LYS A 173 11.32 -18.46 -6.03
C LYS A 173 12.07 -17.94 -4.81
N GLN A 174 11.58 -18.26 -3.60
CA GLN A 174 12.17 -17.83 -2.34
C GLN A 174 12.22 -16.30 -2.20
N GLU A 175 11.18 -15.62 -2.71
CA GLU A 175 10.98 -14.18 -2.52
C GLU A 175 9.74 -13.86 -1.69
N SER A 176 9.81 -12.84 -0.85
CA SER A 176 8.64 -12.34 -0.12
C SER A 176 7.68 -11.61 -1.04
N VAL A 177 6.42 -11.44 -0.62
CA VAL A 177 5.38 -10.71 -1.37
C VAL A 177 4.73 -9.66 -0.48
N TRP A 178 4.47 -8.48 -1.03
CA TRP A 178 3.59 -7.48 -0.43
C TRP A 178 2.29 -7.37 -1.22
N ILE A 179 1.18 -7.33 -0.48
CA ILE A 179 -0.17 -7.15 -1.03
C ILE A 179 -1.03 -6.28 -0.11
N ALA A 180 -1.87 -5.44 -0.72
CA ALA A 180 -2.89 -4.68 0.00
C ALA A 180 -4.02 -5.62 0.47
N GLN A 181 -4.53 -5.41 1.69
CA GLN A 181 -5.60 -6.21 2.30
C GLN A 181 -6.96 -6.16 1.56
N ARG A 182 -7.09 -5.27 0.57
CA ARG A 182 -8.25 -5.14 -0.31
C ARG A 182 -7.84 -4.52 -1.65
N ASN A 183 -8.73 -4.59 -2.63
CA ASN A 183 -8.52 -3.95 -3.92
C ASN A 183 -8.52 -2.42 -3.80
N GLY A 184 -7.37 -1.81 -4.06
CA GLY A 184 -7.17 -0.36 -4.05
C GLY A 184 -6.99 0.25 -2.65
N ARG A 185 -6.46 1.47 -2.62
CA ARG A 185 -6.27 2.22 -1.38
C ARG A 185 -7.61 2.59 -0.74
N THR A 186 -7.62 2.69 0.58
CA THR A 186 -8.73 3.26 1.34
C THR A 186 -8.98 4.70 0.93
N LYS A 187 -10.27 5.03 0.82
CA LYS A 187 -10.74 6.37 0.47
C LYS A 187 -11.31 7.08 1.68
N ASP A 188 -11.94 6.32 2.57
CA ASP A 188 -12.68 6.76 3.75
C ASP A 188 -11.89 6.55 5.05
N GLY A 189 -10.69 6.01 4.95
CA GLY A 189 -9.85 5.69 6.09
C GLY A 189 -10.35 4.54 6.97
N ASN A 190 -11.31 3.76 6.48
CA ASN A 190 -11.74 2.52 7.12
C ASN A 190 -10.94 1.34 6.57
N ASP A 191 -10.04 0.80 7.40
CA ASP A 191 -9.22 -0.35 7.03
C ASP A 191 -9.97 -1.63 7.39
N ARG A 192 -10.45 -2.34 6.36
CA ARG A 192 -11.02 -3.68 6.46
C ARG A 192 -10.44 -4.60 5.40
N THR A 193 -10.15 -5.83 5.80
CA THR A 193 -9.59 -6.87 4.94
C THR A 193 -10.73 -7.49 4.15
N ASP A 194 -10.58 -7.58 2.83
CA ASP A 194 -11.56 -8.25 2.00
C ASP A 194 -11.43 -9.76 2.20
N GLN A 195 -12.47 -10.43 2.72
CA GLN A 195 -12.47 -11.89 2.86
C GLN A 195 -12.17 -12.63 1.54
N GLY A 196 -12.45 -11.99 0.39
CA GLY A 196 -12.10 -12.49 -0.94
C GLY A 196 -10.60 -12.69 -1.12
N ILE A 197 -9.75 -11.91 -0.45
CA ILE A 197 -8.29 -12.10 -0.50
C ILE A 197 -7.86 -13.38 0.23
N ILE A 198 -8.51 -13.70 1.36
CA ILE A 198 -8.22 -14.93 2.11
C ILE A 198 -8.67 -16.14 1.31
N LYS A 199 -9.86 -16.04 0.70
CA LYS A 199 -10.33 -17.06 -0.25
C LYS A 199 -9.33 -17.25 -1.39
N MET A 200 -8.81 -16.17 -1.94
CA MET A 200 -7.81 -16.21 -3.01
C MET A 200 -6.55 -16.94 -2.53
N PHE A 201 -5.97 -16.59 -1.39
CA PHE A 201 -4.78 -17.29 -0.86
C PHE A 201 -4.96 -18.80 -0.67
N CYS A 202 -6.18 -19.25 -0.32
CA CYS A 202 -6.49 -20.67 -0.19
C CYS A 202 -6.59 -21.40 -1.53
N MET A 203 -6.78 -20.68 -2.65
CA MET A 203 -7.02 -21.31 -3.93
C MET A 203 -5.87 -22.20 -4.36
N SER A 204 -4.61 -21.79 -4.19
CA SER A 204 -3.44 -22.57 -4.62
C SER A 204 -3.19 -23.86 -3.84
N LYS A 205 -3.94 -24.10 -2.75
CA LYS A 205 -3.89 -25.33 -1.97
C LYS A 205 -5.29 -25.69 -1.41
N PRO A 206 -6.23 -26.07 -2.29
CA PRO A 206 -7.67 -26.16 -1.94
C PRO A 206 -8.03 -27.31 -1.00
N GLU A 207 -7.15 -28.30 -0.86
CA GLU A 207 -7.32 -29.50 -0.03
C GLU A 207 -7.20 -29.23 1.47
N ASP A 208 -6.40 -28.24 1.87
CA ASP A 208 -6.18 -27.88 3.27
C ASP A 208 -6.10 -26.36 3.44
N LYS A 209 -7.22 -25.75 3.86
CA LYS A 209 -7.35 -24.30 4.10
C LYS A 209 -6.45 -23.76 5.22
N ILE A 210 -5.97 -24.61 6.13
CA ILE A 210 -5.10 -24.21 7.23
C ILE A 210 -3.67 -24.16 6.72
N GLU A 211 -3.20 -25.26 6.13
CA GLU A 211 -1.86 -25.35 5.54
C GLU A 211 -1.69 -24.33 4.41
N ALA A 212 -2.74 -24.12 3.60
CA ALA A 212 -2.75 -23.12 2.53
C ALA A 212 -2.38 -21.71 3.01
N LEU A 213 -2.77 -21.32 4.23
CA LEU A 213 -2.48 -20.01 4.80
C LEU A 213 -1.21 -20.03 5.67
N ALA A 214 -0.95 -21.11 6.40
CA ALA A 214 0.21 -21.24 7.27
C ALA A 214 1.52 -21.18 6.48
N GLU A 215 1.60 -21.84 5.33
CA GLU A 215 2.78 -21.82 4.45
C GLU A 215 3.11 -20.44 3.87
N LEU A 216 2.16 -19.50 3.88
CA LEU A 216 2.37 -18.16 3.32
C LEU A 216 3.06 -17.22 4.31
N HIS A 217 3.25 -17.62 5.57
CA HIS A 217 3.86 -16.82 6.63
C HIS A 217 3.29 -15.39 6.64
N ILE A 218 1.97 -15.28 6.83
CA ILE A 218 1.24 -14.01 6.69
C ILE A 218 1.63 -13.07 7.83
N VAL A 219 2.22 -11.93 7.48
CA VAL A 219 2.55 -10.84 8.40
C VAL A 219 1.66 -9.64 8.08
N PRO A 220 0.65 -9.34 8.92
CA PRO A 220 -0.12 -8.12 8.78
C PRO A 220 0.77 -6.89 9.00
N VAL A 221 0.55 -5.83 8.21
CA VAL A 221 1.33 -4.60 8.29
C VAL A 221 0.39 -3.42 8.51
N SER A 222 0.59 -2.70 9.61
CA SER A 222 -0.14 -1.47 9.90
C SER A 222 0.68 -0.26 9.47
N ILE A 223 0.12 0.55 8.60
CA ILE A 223 0.71 1.75 8.03
C ILE A 223 -0.15 2.94 8.45
N SER A 224 0.43 3.89 9.17
CA SER A 224 -0.26 5.05 9.71
C SER A 224 0.39 6.34 9.24
N TYR A 225 -0.41 7.26 8.72
CA TYR A 225 0.02 8.59 8.29
C TYR A 225 -0.67 9.65 9.15
N GLU A 226 0.07 10.63 9.67
CA GLU A 226 -0.49 11.75 10.40
C GLU A 226 -1.34 12.66 9.51
N ARG A 227 -0.90 12.88 8.28
CA ARG A 227 -1.70 13.46 7.21
C ARG A 227 -1.96 12.37 6.18
N GLU A 228 -3.23 12.05 6.00
CA GLU A 228 -3.66 11.00 5.08
C GLU A 228 -3.20 11.35 3.66
N SER A 229 -2.56 10.39 2.99
CA SER A 229 -2.08 10.62 1.63
C SER A 229 -3.25 10.88 0.69
N CYS A 230 -3.11 11.90 -0.15
CA CYS A 230 -4.11 12.31 -1.14
C CYS A 230 -5.49 12.59 -0.52
N ASP A 231 -5.55 13.01 0.75
CA ASP A 231 -6.79 13.24 1.50
C ASP A 231 -7.83 14.11 0.76
N ILE A 232 -7.42 15.24 0.20
CA ILE A 232 -8.32 16.11 -0.59
C ILE A 232 -8.83 15.39 -1.84
N LEU A 233 -7.95 14.71 -2.59
CA LEU A 233 -8.34 13.96 -3.79
C LEU A 233 -9.31 12.82 -3.44
N LYS A 234 -9.09 12.13 -2.31
CA LYS A 234 -9.99 11.09 -1.80
C LYS A 234 -11.34 11.67 -1.39
N ALA A 235 -11.35 12.83 -0.74
CA ALA A 235 -12.59 13.49 -0.33
C ALA A 235 -13.43 13.90 -1.54
N ILE A 236 -12.81 14.43 -2.60
CA ILE A 236 -13.48 14.78 -3.86
C ILE A 236 -14.02 13.53 -4.56
N GLU A 237 -13.21 12.47 -4.69
CA GLU A 237 -13.66 11.20 -5.27
C GLU A 237 -14.86 10.61 -4.53
N LEU A 238 -14.83 10.63 -3.20
CA LEU A 238 -15.96 10.18 -2.36
C LEU A 238 -17.18 11.08 -2.50
N TYR A 239 -16.99 12.40 -2.60
CA TYR A 239 -18.08 13.35 -2.83
C TYR A 239 -18.77 13.08 -4.17
N GLU A 240 -18.00 13.00 -5.27
CA GLU A 240 -18.54 12.74 -6.61
C GLU A 240 -19.25 11.38 -6.68
N SER A 241 -18.71 10.37 -5.99
CA SER A 241 -19.28 9.01 -5.92
C SER A 241 -20.68 8.96 -5.29
N ARG A 242 -21.10 9.99 -4.56
CA ARG A 242 -22.46 10.06 -3.95
C ARG A 242 -23.55 10.34 -4.97
N TYR A 243 -23.21 11.05 -6.05
CA TYR A 243 -24.19 11.49 -7.05
C TYR A 243 -24.20 10.58 -8.28
N GLN A 244 -23.07 9.95 -8.59
CA GLN A 244 -22.93 9.07 -9.74
C GLN A 244 -21.85 8.02 -9.52
N LYS A 245 -21.85 6.97 -10.36
CA LYS A 245 -20.74 6.03 -10.40
C LYS A 245 -19.47 6.77 -10.84
N TYR A 246 -18.48 6.84 -9.96
CA TYR A 246 -17.21 7.48 -10.26
C TYR A 246 -16.46 6.73 -11.35
N ILE A 247 -16.01 7.47 -12.37
CA ILE A 247 -15.17 6.97 -13.46
C ILE A 247 -13.91 7.82 -13.45
N LYS A 248 -12.77 7.17 -13.19
CA LYS A 248 -11.48 7.84 -13.14
C LYS A 248 -11.16 8.53 -14.46
N LYS A 249 -10.64 9.75 -14.37
CA LYS A 249 -10.15 10.49 -15.54
C LYS A 249 -8.79 9.94 -15.99
N PRO A 250 -8.44 10.03 -17.28
CA PRO A 250 -7.09 9.73 -17.75
C PRO A 250 -6.03 10.52 -16.95
N GLY A 251 -4.99 9.84 -16.47
CA GLY A 251 -3.90 10.46 -15.70
C GLY A 251 -4.20 10.72 -14.22
N GLU A 252 -5.41 10.46 -13.72
CA GLU A 252 -5.78 10.70 -12.32
C GLU A 252 -4.97 9.85 -11.33
N ASP A 253 -4.68 8.59 -11.68
CA ASP A 253 -3.83 7.73 -10.86
C ASP A 253 -2.38 8.23 -10.83
N LEU A 254 -1.86 8.76 -11.94
CA LEU A 254 -0.53 9.39 -11.98
C LEU A 254 -0.50 10.65 -11.11
N ASN A 255 -1.54 11.49 -11.19
CA ASN A 255 -1.68 12.65 -10.32
C ASN A 255 -1.70 12.25 -8.84
N SER A 256 -2.39 11.16 -8.50
CA SER A 256 -2.40 10.60 -7.15
C SER A 256 -1.04 10.09 -6.70
N ILE A 257 -0.27 9.42 -7.56
CA ILE A 257 1.10 8.96 -7.25
C ILE A 257 2.00 10.17 -6.99
N LEU A 258 1.99 11.16 -7.88
CA LEU A 258 2.78 12.38 -7.73
C LEU A 258 2.39 13.16 -6.47
N THR A 259 1.09 13.32 -6.22
CA THR A 259 0.57 13.96 -5.00
C THR A 259 1.03 13.21 -3.75
N GLY A 260 0.91 11.88 -3.73
CA GLY A 260 1.39 11.05 -2.63
C GLY A 260 2.87 11.24 -2.35
N VAL A 261 3.71 11.31 -3.38
CA VAL A 261 5.16 11.57 -3.25
C VAL A 261 5.45 12.94 -2.64
N VAL A 262 4.80 14.01 -3.12
CA VAL A 262 5.16 15.39 -2.74
C VAL A 262 4.43 15.95 -1.51
N GLN A 263 3.23 15.44 -1.21
CA GLN A 263 2.41 15.95 -0.11
C GLN A 263 3.10 15.73 1.24
N GLN A 264 3.06 16.74 2.11
CA GLN A 264 3.53 16.63 3.49
C GLN A 264 2.68 15.62 4.27
N LYS A 265 3.32 14.60 4.83
CA LYS A 265 2.68 13.49 5.56
C LYS A 265 2.74 13.66 7.07
N GLY A 266 3.61 14.54 7.57
CA GLY A 266 3.93 14.60 8.99
C GLY A 266 4.61 13.31 9.42
N ARG A 267 4.15 12.75 10.55
CA ARG A 267 4.66 11.47 11.06
C ARG A 267 4.07 10.29 10.31
N VAL A 268 4.92 9.30 10.02
CA VAL A 268 4.54 8.03 9.40
C VAL A 268 5.03 6.88 10.27
N ASN A 269 4.17 5.90 10.53
CA ASN A 269 4.52 4.69 11.27
C ASN A 269 4.25 3.44 10.44
N ILE A 270 5.21 2.50 10.41
CA ILE A 270 5.05 1.16 9.81
C ILE A 270 5.32 0.09 10.86
N THR A 271 4.31 -0.70 11.19
CA THR A 271 4.42 -1.79 12.15
C THR A 271 4.18 -3.12 11.46
N LEU A 272 5.18 -4.01 11.50
CA LEU A 272 4.96 -5.42 11.23
C LEU A 272 4.28 -6.02 12.45
N CYS A 273 2.99 -6.34 12.31
CA CYS A 273 2.23 -7.01 13.36
C CYS A 273 2.79 -8.42 13.55
N PRO A 274 2.44 -9.12 14.65
CA PRO A 274 2.78 -10.53 14.80
C PRO A 274 2.37 -11.35 13.56
N GLU A 275 3.14 -12.37 13.19
CA GLU A 275 2.80 -13.34 12.14
C GLU A 275 1.54 -14.15 12.51
N ILE A 276 0.68 -14.47 11.53
CA ILE A 276 -0.52 -15.29 11.74
C ILE A 276 -0.07 -16.74 11.92
N THR A 277 -0.28 -17.29 13.10
CA THR A 277 0.22 -18.63 13.43
C THR A 277 -0.76 -19.72 12.98
N GLU A 278 -0.24 -20.90 12.66
CA GLU A 278 -1.06 -22.08 12.38
C GLU A 278 -2.02 -22.39 13.54
N ALA A 279 -1.57 -22.21 14.78
CA ALA A 279 -2.40 -22.41 15.97
C ALA A 279 -3.62 -21.48 16.00
N GLU A 280 -3.50 -20.24 15.54
CA GLU A 280 -4.63 -19.31 15.43
C GLU A 280 -5.57 -19.68 14.28
N LEU A 281 -5.03 -20.14 13.15
CA LEU A 281 -5.82 -20.62 12.02
C LEU A 281 -6.66 -21.85 12.40
N ARG A 282 -6.07 -22.80 13.14
CA ARG A 282 -6.74 -24.02 13.63
C ARG A 282 -7.93 -23.74 14.55
N ARG A 283 -8.00 -22.57 15.20
CA ARG A 283 -9.17 -22.18 16.04
C ARG A 283 -10.46 -22.05 15.24
N TYR A 284 -10.38 -21.91 13.92
CA TYR A 284 -11.53 -21.76 13.03
C TYR A 284 -11.75 -23.03 12.17
N ASN A 285 -11.11 -24.16 12.49
CA ASN A 285 -11.17 -25.37 11.69
C ASN A 285 -12.61 -25.83 11.39
N ASP A 286 -13.46 -25.78 12.40
CA ASP A 286 -14.85 -26.27 12.35
C ASP A 286 -15.80 -25.31 11.62
N CYS A 287 -15.34 -24.11 11.25
CA CYS A 287 -16.11 -23.16 10.46
C CYS A 287 -16.29 -23.64 9.02
N THR A 288 -17.42 -23.27 8.40
CA THR A 288 -17.56 -23.35 6.94
C THR A 288 -16.47 -22.54 6.25
N ASN A 289 -16.13 -22.82 4.99
CA ASN A 289 -15.08 -22.08 4.28
C ASN A 289 -15.34 -20.55 4.26
N ASN A 290 -16.59 -20.13 4.06
CA ASN A 290 -16.93 -18.70 4.06
C ASN A 290 -16.72 -18.06 5.43
N GLU A 291 -17.13 -18.72 6.51
CA GLU A 291 -16.92 -18.24 7.88
C GLU A 291 -15.43 -18.25 8.25
N TYR A 292 -14.69 -19.27 7.83
CA TYR A 292 -13.23 -19.35 8.02
C TYR A 292 -12.53 -18.14 7.38
N HIS A 293 -12.80 -17.86 6.10
CA HIS A 293 -12.21 -16.72 5.40
C HIS A 293 -12.55 -15.39 6.10
N LYS A 294 -13.80 -15.22 6.53
CA LYS A 294 -14.24 -14.05 7.29
C LYS A 294 -13.47 -13.92 8.61
N LYS A 295 -13.32 -15.00 9.37
CA LYS A 295 -12.64 -15.01 10.67
C LYS A 295 -11.15 -14.71 10.56
N VAL A 296 -10.49 -15.20 9.51
CA VAL A 296 -9.09 -14.87 9.23
C VAL A 296 -8.94 -13.41 8.80
N ALA A 297 -9.84 -12.89 7.95
CA ALA A 297 -9.85 -11.46 7.60
C ALA A 297 -10.05 -10.58 8.84
N GLU A 298 -10.98 -10.93 9.73
CA GLU A 298 -11.16 -10.27 11.03
C GLU A 298 -9.90 -10.35 11.91
N LEU A 299 -9.14 -11.45 11.88
CA LEU A 299 -7.88 -11.58 12.63
C LEU A 299 -6.80 -10.62 12.10
N ILE A 300 -6.67 -10.50 10.77
CA ILE A 300 -5.77 -9.52 10.13
C ILE A 300 -6.20 -8.09 10.51
N ASP A 301 -7.49 -7.78 10.41
CA ASP A 301 -8.06 -6.48 10.77
C ASP A 301 -7.73 -6.13 12.22
N ARG A 302 -7.95 -7.05 13.17
CA ARG A 302 -7.65 -6.81 14.59
C ARG A 302 -6.20 -6.38 14.81
N ARG A 303 -5.25 -7.02 14.13
CA ARG A 303 -3.82 -6.68 14.25
C ARG A 303 -3.50 -5.32 13.64
N ILE A 304 -3.94 -5.08 12.42
CA ILE A 304 -3.70 -3.82 11.71
C ILE A 304 -4.32 -2.64 12.47
N ILE A 305 -5.55 -2.78 12.96
CA ILE A 305 -6.27 -1.74 13.72
C ILE A 305 -5.62 -1.50 15.09
N ALA A 306 -5.21 -2.55 15.79
CA ALA A 306 -4.55 -2.42 17.10
C ALA A 306 -3.28 -1.59 16.99
N ASP A 307 -2.44 -1.89 15.99
CA ASP A 307 -1.15 -1.23 15.78
C ASP A 307 -1.24 0.07 14.97
N TYR A 308 -2.42 0.43 14.44
CA TYR A 308 -2.61 1.71 13.78
C TYR A 308 -2.41 2.87 14.76
N VAL A 309 -1.43 3.73 14.49
CA VAL A 309 -1.10 4.89 15.33
C VAL A 309 -2.05 6.04 15.01
N LEU A 310 -2.81 6.46 16.01
CA LEU A 310 -3.66 7.64 15.93
C LEU A 310 -2.87 8.90 16.26
N TYR A 311 -2.95 9.89 15.38
CA TYR A 311 -2.32 11.19 15.53
C TYR A 311 -3.33 12.27 15.92
N PRO A 312 -2.89 13.47 16.35
CA PRO A 312 -3.77 14.58 16.71
C PRO A 312 -4.87 14.88 15.68
N ASN A 313 -4.54 14.82 14.38
CA ASN A 313 -5.49 15.06 13.29
C ASN A 313 -6.69 14.10 13.31
N ASN A 314 -6.49 12.83 13.69
CA ASN A 314 -7.58 11.86 13.80
C ASN A 314 -8.58 12.26 14.90
N TYR A 315 -8.06 12.70 16.04
CA TYR A 315 -8.86 13.12 17.19
C TYR A 315 -9.55 14.47 16.95
N ILE A 316 -8.85 15.43 16.35
CA ILE A 316 -9.41 16.72 15.94
C ILE A 316 -10.58 16.48 14.98
N ALA A 317 -10.37 15.67 13.94
CA ALA A 317 -11.42 15.39 12.96
C ALA A 317 -12.64 14.71 13.58
N HIS A 318 -12.43 13.77 14.50
CA HIS A 318 -13.51 13.13 15.24
C HIS A 318 -14.30 14.15 16.09
N ASP A 319 -13.63 14.94 16.91
CA ASP A 319 -14.29 15.93 17.77
C ASP A 319 -15.06 16.98 16.94
N LEU A 320 -14.50 17.46 15.83
CA LEU A 320 -15.18 18.39 14.90
C LEU A 320 -16.40 17.75 14.24
N ARG A 321 -16.27 16.53 13.70
CA ARG A 321 -17.33 15.82 12.98
C ARG A 321 -18.56 15.55 13.86
N TYR A 322 -18.35 15.24 15.14
CA TYR A 322 -19.43 14.91 16.06
C TYR A 322 -19.85 16.06 16.98
N GLY A 323 -19.27 17.25 16.83
CA GLY A 323 -19.58 18.41 17.67
C GLY A 323 -19.21 18.22 19.15
N GLN A 324 -18.11 17.51 19.41
CA GLN A 324 -17.69 17.09 20.75
C GLN A 324 -16.28 17.61 21.09
N ARG A 325 -15.83 17.37 22.33
CA ARG A 325 -14.47 17.65 22.82
C ARG A 325 -13.88 16.44 23.55
N THR A 326 -14.34 15.25 23.18
CA THR A 326 -14.08 13.98 23.88
C THR A 326 -12.58 13.67 23.90
N TYR A 327 -11.85 14.07 22.86
CA TYR A 327 -10.43 13.79 22.70
C TYR A 327 -9.52 15.00 22.87
N ARG A 328 -10.01 16.08 23.50
CA ARG A 328 -9.26 17.35 23.67
C ARG A 328 -7.87 17.19 24.28
N LYS A 329 -7.64 16.15 25.09
CA LYS A 329 -6.33 15.82 25.69
C LYS A 329 -5.29 15.29 24.69
N HIS A 330 -5.69 14.92 23.48
CA HIS A 330 -4.82 14.31 22.46
C HIS A 330 -4.28 15.33 21.43
N TYR A 331 -4.65 16.60 21.53
CA TYR A 331 -4.19 17.64 20.62
C TYR A 331 -4.11 19.01 21.30
N THR A 332 -3.32 19.93 20.74
CA THR A 332 -3.20 21.31 21.21
C THR A 332 -4.09 22.27 20.41
N ASP A 333 -4.32 23.49 20.91
CA ASP A 333 -5.06 24.51 20.15
C ASP A 333 -4.31 24.92 18.87
N GLU A 334 -2.98 24.88 18.88
CA GLU A 334 -2.17 25.12 17.69
C GLU A 334 -2.40 24.03 16.62
N GLN A 335 -2.41 22.76 17.02
CA GLN A 335 -2.69 21.65 16.10
C GLN A 335 -4.10 21.74 15.52
N LEU A 336 -5.09 22.09 16.34
CA LEU A 336 -6.46 22.35 15.88
C LEU A 336 -6.48 23.48 14.84
N ARG A 337 -5.83 24.62 15.11
CA ARG A 337 -5.75 25.75 14.19
C ARG A 337 -5.08 25.37 12.86
N LEU A 338 -3.97 24.63 12.91
CA LEU A 338 -3.28 24.17 11.71
C LEU A 338 -4.13 23.20 10.87
N PHE A 339 -4.87 22.30 11.53
CA PHE A 339 -5.77 21.38 10.84
C PHE A 339 -6.94 22.11 10.17
N LEU A 340 -7.57 23.06 10.88
CA LEU A 340 -8.64 23.90 10.34
C LEU A 340 -8.14 24.72 9.13
N HIS A 341 -6.98 25.35 9.25
CA HIS A 341 -6.37 26.08 8.14
C HIS A 341 -6.07 25.19 6.94
N TYR A 342 -5.56 23.97 7.16
CA TYR A 342 -5.35 23.01 6.07
C TYR A 342 -6.66 22.63 5.38
N MET A 343 -7.75 22.47 6.14
CA MET A 343 -9.07 22.14 5.64
C MET A 343 -9.70 23.27 4.80
N GLU A 344 -9.26 24.53 4.97
CA GLU A 344 -9.71 25.66 4.14
C GLU A 344 -9.41 25.45 2.65
N ARG A 345 -8.40 24.64 2.30
CA ARG A 345 -8.08 24.27 0.90
C ARG A 345 -9.23 23.54 0.19
N LEU A 346 -10.17 22.95 0.93
CA LEU A 346 -11.37 22.36 0.33
C LEU A 346 -12.27 23.42 -0.32
N ASN A 347 -12.18 24.68 0.11
CA ASN A 347 -12.95 25.79 -0.46
C ASN A 347 -12.43 26.21 -1.86
N ASP A 348 -11.24 25.75 -2.26
CA ASP A 348 -10.66 26.03 -3.59
C ASP A 348 -11.35 25.22 -4.70
N TYR A 349 -12.20 24.25 -4.34
CA TYR A 349 -12.88 23.37 -5.27
C TYR A 349 -14.33 23.83 -5.47
N ASP A 350 -14.74 23.90 -6.74
CA ASP A 350 -16.12 24.24 -7.13
C ASP A 350 -17.06 23.08 -6.81
N ILE A 351 -17.72 23.17 -5.66
CA ILE A 351 -18.52 22.11 -5.05
C ILE A 351 -19.86 22.68 -4.60
N THR A 352 -20.95 22.07 -5.05
CA THR A 352 -22.32 22.52 -4.74
C THR A 352 -22.64 22.47 -3.25
N GLU A 353 -22.12 21.47 -2.53
CA GLU A 353 -22.37 21.27 -1.09
C GLU A 353 -21.04 21.22 -0.30
N PRO A 354 -20.38 22.38 -0.04
CA PRO A 354 -19.06 22.42 0.61
C PRO A 354 -19.02 21.76 1.99
N ASP A 355 -20.12 21.82 2.74
CA ASP A 355 -20.21 21.21 4.07
C ASP A 355 -20.22 19.68 3.99
N VAL A 356 -20.79 19.10 2.92
CA VAL A 356 -20.74 17.65 2.68
C VAL A 356 -19.30 17.21 2.36
N LEU A 357 -18.57 17.98 1.56
CA LEU A 357 -17.16 17.69 1.29
C LEU A 357 -16.30 17.79 2.56
N LYS A 358 -16.51 18.82 3.39
CA LYS A 358 -15.83 18.96 4.68
C LYS A 358 -16.15 17.80 5.62
N ASP A 359 -17.42 17.39 5.68
CA ASP A 359 -17.82 16.21 6.44
C ASP A 359 -17.06 14.97 5.95
N ILE A 360 -17.08 14.68 4.64
CA ILE A 360 -16.33 13.55 4.06
C ILE A 360 -14.84 13.61 4.42
N PHE A 361 -14.21 14.77 4.28
CA PHE A 361 -12.81 14.95 4.66
C PHE A 361 -12.57 14.62 6.14
N LEU A 362 -13.45 15.09 7.05
CA LEU A 362 -13.38 14.75 8.47
C LEU A 362 -13.58 13.23 8.70
N ALA A 363 -14.44 12.56 7.92
CA ALA A 363 -14.63 11.09 8.03
C ALA A 363 -13.32 10.33 7.81
N ILE A 364 -12.55 10.73 6.80
CA ILE A 364 -11.28 10.08 6.42
C ILE A 364 -10.34 9.97 7.63
N TYR A 365 -10.27 11.04 8.42
CA TYR A 365 -9.43 11.11 9.61
C TYR A 365 -10.09 10.55 10.87
N ALA A 366 -11.41 10.67 11.02
CA ALA A 366 -12.16 10.21 12.20
C ALA A 366 -12.40 8.69 12.22
N ASN A 367 -12.54 8.05 11.05
CA ASN A 367 -12.85 6.63 10.95
C ASN A 367 -11.81 5.70 11.63
N PRO A 368 -10.49 5.94 11.55
CA PRO A 368 -9.51 5.21 12.35
C PRO A 368 -9.81 5.21 13.86
N VAL A 369 -10.31 6.33 14.41
CA VAL A 369 -10.72 6.41 15.84
C VAL A 369 -11.93 5.51 16.10
N ASN A 370 -12.96 5.60 15.24
CA ASN A 370 -14.17 4.77 15.33
C ASN A 370 -13.82 3.27 15.29
N THR A 371 -12.96 2.87 14.37
CA THR A 371 -12.56 1.48 14.20
C THR A 371 -11.78 0.96 15.40
N LYS A 372 -10.89 1.78 15.99
CA LYS A 372 -10.14 1.40 17.20
C LYS A 372 -11.06 1.31 18.44
N LEU A 373 -12.07 2.16 18.55
CA LEU A 373 -13.10 2.07 19.59
C LEU A 373 -13.94 0.80 19.49
N LEU A 374 -14.29 0.38 18.27
CA LEU A 374 -15.04 -0.86 18.06
C LEU A 374 -14.21 -2.09 18.47
N LEU A 375 -12.91 -2.09 18.15
CA LEU A 375 -11.99 -3.14 18.57
C LEU A 375 -11.86 -3.24 20.09
N GLY A 376 -11.83 -2.12 20.81
CA GLY A 376 -11.77 -2.12 22.28
C GLY A 376 -13.03 -2.63 22.98
N LYS A 377 -14.13 -2.87 22.24
CA LYS A 377 -15.40 -3.40 22.76
C LYS A 377 -15.64 -4.87 22.41
N SER A 378 -14.84 -5.43 21.49
CA SER A 378 -14.90 -6.83 21.01
C SER A 378 -13.88 -7.70 21.72
#